data_AF-A0A420HRT4-F1
#
_entry.id   AF-A0A420HRT4-F1
#
_cell.length_a   1.000
_cell.length_b   1.000
_cell.length_c   1.000
_cell.angle_alpha   90.00
_cell.angle_beta   90.00
_cell.angle_gamma   90.00
#
_symmetry.space_group_name_H-M   'P 1'
#
loop_
_entity.id
_entity.type
_entity.pdbx_description
1 polymer ?
#
loop_
_entity_poly.entity_id
_entity_poly.type
_entity_poly.pdbx_seq_one_letter_code
_entity_poly.pdbx_strand_id
1 'polypeptide(L)'
;MATTSSMFMYSLTVQPPTAITQAILGQFSGTKEQQIVTVSGSRLTLHRPDPSQGKIITTLSHDVFGIIRAISAFRLAGSNKVI
;
A
#
# COMPACT_ATOMS: atom_id res chain seq x y z
N MET A 1 -10.40 12.07 -48.98
CA MET A 1 -9.99 10.91 -48.16
C MET A 1 -9.66 11.45 -46.77
N ALA A 2 -10.60 11.38 -45.83
CA ALA A 2 -10.42 11.97 -44.51
C ALA A 2 -9.46 11.08 -43.70
N THR A 3 -8.24 11.57 -43.45
CA THR A 3 -7.31 10.97 -42.51
C THR A 3 -7.83 11.30 -41.10
N THR A 4 -8.62 10.40 -40.51
CA THR A 4 -8.97 10.53 -39.09
C THR A 4 -7.72 10.19 -38.28
N SER A 5 -6.99 11.19 -37.84
CA SER A 5 -5.88 11.03 -36.91
C SER A 5 -6.39 10.38 -35.62
N SER A 6 -6.27 9.07 -35.47
CA SER A 6 -6.69 8.37 -34.25
C SER A 6 -5.66 8.64 -33.16
N MET A 7 -6.00 9.50 -32.20
CA MET A 7 -5.13 9.79 -31.06
C MET A 7 -5.04 8.56 -30.16
N PHE A 8 -3.82 8.11 -29.88
CA PHE A 8 -3.52 7.05 -28.91
C PHE A 8 -2.64 7.64 -27.80
N MET A 9 -3.13 7.61 -26.56
CA MET A 9 -2.40 8.09 -25.39
C MET A 9 -2.15 6.95 -24.42
N TYR A 10 -1.01 7.02 -23.72
CA TYR A 10 -0.65 6.08 -22.66
C TYR A 10 -0.32 6.84 -21.39
N SER A 11 -1.01 6.51 -20.29
CA SER A 11 -0.83 7.16 -18.99
C SER A 11 0.13 6.35 -18.12
N LEU A 12 1.11 7.03 -17.53
CA LEU A 12 2.05 6.49 -16.55
C LEU A 12 2.19 7.42 -15.35
N THR A 13 2.37 6.85 -14.16
CA THR A 13 2.62 7.61 -12.94
C THR A 13 4.12 7.64 -12.65
N VAL A 14 4.73 8.83 -12.67
CA VAL A 14 6.15 9.02 -12.36
C VAL A 14 6.38 9.03 -10.84
N GLN A 15 5.59 9.81 -10.12
CA GLN A 15 5.64 9.88 -8.65
C GLN A 15 4.26 9.52 -8.09
N PRO A 16 4.16 8.48 -7.24
CA PRO A 16 2.89 8.10 -6.66
C PRO A 16 2.42 9.13 -5.61
N PRO A 17 1.11 9.17 -5.29
CA PRO A 17 0.59 9.99 -4.21
C PRO A 17 1.28 9.70 -2.88
N THR A 18 1.69 10.74 -2.16
CA THR A 18 2.39 10.62 -0.86
C THR A 18 1.52 10.99 0.34
N ALA A 19 0.36 11.62 0.11
CA ALA A 19 -0.55 12.00 1.18
C ALA A 19 -1.22 10.77 1.80
N ILE A 20 -0.94 10.52 3.09
CA ILE A 20 -1.51 9.39 3.84
C ILE A 20 -2.85 9.82 4.43
N THR A 21 -3.92 9.17 4.01
CA THR A 21 -5.29 9.42 4.50
C THR A 21 -5.65 8.53 5.68
N GLN A 22 -5.14 7.30 5.71
CA GLN A 22 -5.35 6.33 6.78
C GLN A 22 -4.09 5.48 6.98
N ALA A 23 -3.85 5.07 8.22
CA ALA A 23 -2.77 4.17 8.59
C ALA A 23 -3.23 3.20 9.69
N ILE A 24 -2.82 1.94 9.60
CA ILE A 24 -3.12 0.90 10.60
C ILE A 24 -1.83 0.13 10.96
N LEU A 25 -1.70 -0.19 12.23
CA LEU A 25 -0.63 -1.02 12.78
C LEU A 25 -1.11 -2.45 12.96
N GLY A 26 -0.27 -3.43 12.61
CA GLY A 26 -0.59 -4.84 12.76
C GLY A 26 0.58 -5.75 12.44
N GLN A 27 0.45 -7.05 12.75
CA GLN A 27 1.40 -8.08 12.32
C GLN A 27 0.87 -8.72 11.04
N PHE A 28 1.15 -8.09 9.91
CA PHE A 28 0.70 -8.51 8.59
C PHE A 28 1.63 -9.55 7.96
N SER A 29 2.88 -9.65 8.41
CA SER A 29 3.85 -10.64 7.91
C SER A 29 3.84 -11.97 8.65
N GLY A 30 2.94 -12.19 9.61
CA GLY A 30 2.88 -13.42 10.42
C GLY A 30 4.02 -13.58 11.45
N THR A 31 4.97 -12.64 11.47
CA THR A 31 6.04 -12.56 12.47
C THR A 31 5.57 -11.75 13.69
N LYS A 32 6.38 -11.72 14.76
CA LYS A 32 6.13 -10.84 15.92
C LYS A 32 6.33 -9.35 15.59
N GLU A 33 6.95 -9.04 14.45
CA GLU A 33 7.21 -7.66 14.03
C GLU A 33 5.91 -6.94 13.70
N GLN A 34 5.80 -5.68 14.11
CA GLN A 34 4.72 -4.81 13.70
C GLN A 34 5.07 -4.16 12.36
N GLN A 35 4.09 -4.09 11.48
CA GLN A 35 4.15 -3.36 10.23
C GLN A 35 3.02 -2.32 10.18
N ILE A 36 3.20 -1.33 9.32
CA ILE A 36 2.27 -0.22 9.14
C ILE A 36 1.69 -0.32 7.74
N VAL A 37 0.38 -0.47 7.61
CA VAL A 37 -0.31 -0.33 6.33
C VAL A 37 -0.80 1.11 6.22
N THR A 38 -0.54 1.75 5.08
CA THR A 38 -0.92 3.14 4.78
C THR A 38 -1.70 3.20 3.48
N VAL A 39 -2.57 4.20 3.39
CA VAL A 39 -3.39 4.49 2.21
C VAL A 39 -3.07 5.87 1.69
N SER A 40 -2.64 5.92 0.42
CA SER A 40 -2.36 7.14 -0.31
C SER A 40 -3.15 7.18 -1.61
N GLY A 41 -4.34 7.77 -1.58
CA GLY A 41 -5.27 7.75 -2.73
C GLY A 41 -5.72 6.33 -3.09
N SER A 42 -5.31 5.85 -4.26
CA SER A 42 -5.56 4.47 -4.73
C SER A 42 -4.48 3.48 -4.30
N ARG A 43 -3.42 3.93 -3.62
CA ARG A 43 -2.25 3.10 -3.33
C ARG A 43 -2.27 2.59 -1.90
N LEU A 44 -2.27 1.27 -1.75
CA LEU A 44 -2.10 0.56 -0.49
C LEU A 44 -0.62 0.20 -0.31
N THR A 45 -0.02 0.64 0.79
CA THR A 45 1.42 0.47 1.02
C THR A 45 1.69 -0.12 2.40
N LEU A 46 2.44 -1.21 2.44
CA LEU A 46 2.93 -1.86 3.66
C LEU A 46 4.36 -1.39 3.96
N HIS A 47 4.58 -0.93 5.18
CA HIS A 47 5.87 -0.49 5.68
C HIS A 47 6.33 -1.32 6.86
N ARG A 48 7.63 -1.56 6.95
CA ARG A 48 8.30 -2.17 8.10
C ARG A 48 9.18 -1.11 8.78
N PRO A 49 8.97 -0.81 10.07
CA PRO A 49 9.91 0.01 10.82
C PRO A 49 11.19 -0.79 11.09
N ASP A 50 12.34 -0.20 10.82
CA ASP A 50 13.65 -0.71 11.19
C ASP A 50 14.08 -0.06 12.52
N PRO A 51 14.04 -0.79 13.64
CA PRO A 51 14.40 -0.26 14.95
C PRO A 51 15.90 0.02 15.09
N SER A 52 16.75 -0.60 14.28
CA SER A 52 18.20 -0.39 14.33
C SER A 52 18.60 0.94 13.70
N GLN A 53 17.90 1.36 12.64
CA GLN A 53 18.18 2.60 11.90
C GLN A 53 17.23 3.74 12.25
N GLY A 54 16.13 3.47 12.95
CA GLY A 54 15.07 4.45 13.20
C GLY A 54 14.36 4.90 11.92
N LYS A 55 14.33 4.07 10.89
CA LYS A 55 13.75 4.38 9.57
C LYS A 55 12.54 3.50 9.27
N ILE A 56 11.66 3.99 8.41
CA ILE A 56 10.51 3.24 7.92
C ILE A 56 10.80 2.81 6.48
N ILE A 57 10.73 1.51 6.23
CA ILE A 57 11.05 0.92 4.92
C ILE A 57 9.76 0.41 4.28
N THR A 58 9.47 0.85 3.06
CA THR A 58 8.37 0.31 2.28
C THR A 58 8.68 -1.13 1.85
N THR A 59 7.83 -2.07 2.26
CA THR A 59 7.95 -3.49 1.92
C THR A 59 7.15 -3.85 0.68
N LEU A 60 5.94 -3.28 0.54
CA LEU A 60 5.06 -3.50 -0.59
C LEU A 60 4.31 -2.21 -0.91
N SER A 61 4.14 -1.90 -2.19
CA SER A 61 3.26 -0.82 -2.65
C SER A 61 2.41 -1.34 -3.80
N HIS A 62 1.09 -1.22 -3.67
CA HIS A 62 0.14 -1.77 -4.63
C HIS A 62 -0.93 -0.73 -4.96
N ASP A 63 -1.21 -0.54 -6.25
CA ASP A 63 -2.31 0.31 -6.70
C ASP A 63 -3.56 -0.55 -6.85
N VAL A 64 -4.63 -0.18 -6.14
CA VAL A 64 -5.90 -0.93 -6.19
C VAL A 64 -6.82 -0.46 -7.31
N PHE A 65 -6.44 0.56 -8.07
CA PHE A 65 -7.25 1.15 -9.15
C PHE A 65 -8.65 1.57 -8.71
N GLY A 66 -8.75 2.09 -7.48
CA GLY A 66 -10.01 2.53 -6.88
C GLY A 66 -9.78 3.52 -5.74
N ILE A 67 -10.87 3.99 -5.12
CA ILE A 67 -10.80 4.93 -4.00
C ILE A 67 -10.89 4.15 -2.69
N ILE A 68 -9.79 4.11 -1.94
CA ILE A 68 -9.78 3.49 -0.62
C ILE A 68 -10.40 4.48 0.38
N ARG A 69 -11.57 4.13 0.93
CA ARG A 69 -12.32 4.98 1.87
C ARG A 69 -12.13 4.60 3.33
N ALA A 70 -11.89 3.33 3.59
CA ALA A 70 -11.70 2.78 4.93
C ALA A 70 -10.81 1.54 4.87
N ILE A 71 -9.95 1.39 5.86
CA ILE A 71 -9.18 0.17 6.12
C ILE A 71 -9.37 -0.27 7.56
N SER A 72 -9.31 -1.58 7.81
CA SER A 72 -9.38 -2.15 9.16
C SER A 72 -8.56 -3.43 9.19
N ALA A 73 -7.90 -3.69 10.32
CA ALA A 73 -7.19 -4.94 10.57
C ALA A 73 -7.96 -5.76 11.60
N PHE A 74 -7.94 -7.09 11.43
CA PHE A 74 -8.46 -8.02 12.43
C PHE A 74 -7.53 -9.23 12.54
N ARG A 75 -7.67 -9.97 13.63
CA ARG A 75 -6.97 -11.22 13.89
C ARG A 75 -7.96 -12.28 14.37
N LEU A 76 -7.82 -13.51 13.89
CA LEU A 76 -8.60 -14.64 14.36
C LEU A 76 -8.03 -15.19 15.69
N ALA A 77 -8.91 -15.67 16.56
CA ALA A 77 -8.49 -16.30 17.81
C ALA A 77 -7.53 -17.48 17.54
N GLY A 78 -6.41 -17.54 18.25
CA GLY A 78 -5.41 -18.61 18.09
C GLY A 78 -4.54 -18.53 16.83
N SER A 79 -4.63 -17.48 16.00
CA SER A 79 -3.93 -17.41 14.70
C SER A 79 -2.41 -17.17 14.75
N ASN A 80 -1.73 -17.51 15.85
CA ASN A 80 -0.27 -17.48 15.91
C ASN A 80 0.31 -18.71 15.20
N LYS A 81 0.31 -18.70 13.86
CA LYS A 81 1.13 -19.64 13.10
C LYS A 81 2.54 -19.07 13.02
N VAL A 82 3.38 -19.46 13.97
CA VAL A 82 4.84 -19.41 13.80
C VAL A 82 5.13 -20.41 12.68
N ILE A 83 5.35 -19.91 11.46
CA ILE A 83 5.99 -20.70 10.39
C ILE A 83 7.48 -20.35 10.45
#